data_AF-A0A164ZR78-F1
#
_entry.id   AF-A0A164ZR78-F1
#
_cell.length_a   1.000
_cell.length_b   1.000
_cell.length_c   1.000
_cell.angle_alpha   90.00
_cell.angle_beta   90.00
_cell.angle_gamma   90.00
#
_symmetry.space_group_name_H-M   'P 1'
#
loop_
_entity.id
_entity.type
_entity.pdbx_description
1 polymer ?
#
loop_
_entity_poly.entity_id
_entity_poly.type
_entity_poly.pdbx_seq_one_letter_code
_entity_poly.pdbx_strand_id
1 'polypeptide(L)' 'MKDLLLVTDLDHTLVGDRQALAHLNQTLQTLRSRINLVYATGRSLAGARQLQQEDGLLEPEGWAT' A
#
# COMPACT_ATOMS: atom_id res chain seq x y z
N MET A 1 -5.07 17.85 8.13
CA MET A 1 -4.89 16.52 8.75
C MET A 1 -5.73 15.54 7.98
N LYS A 2 -5.24 14.31 7.79
CA LYS A 2 -6.01 13.21 7.18
C LYS A 2 -6.83 12.53 8.28
N ASP A 3 -8.00 12.02 7.91
CA ASP A 3 -9.02 11.51 8.84
C ASP A 3 -8.73 10.06 9.28
N LEU A 4 -7.96 9.33 8.47
CA LEU A 4 -7.73 7.90 8.65
C LEU A 4 -6.27 7.53 8.43
N LEU A 5 -5.77 6.61 9.25
CA LEU A 5 -4.50 5.90 9.04
C LEU A 5 -4.82 4.45 8.63
N LEU A 6 -4.48 4.10 7.39
CA LEU A 6 -4.57 2.75 6.87
C LEU A 6 -3.20 2.10 6.94
N VAL A 7 -3.07 1.07 7.77
CA VAL A 7 -1.87 0.24 7.88
C VAL A 7 -2.21 -1.15 7.36
N THR A 8 -1.43 -1.65 6.40
CA THR A 8 -1.65 -2.98 5.80
C THR A 8 -0.34 -3.69 5.55
N ASP A 9 -0.35 -5.01 5.68
CA ASP A 9 0.72 -5.86 5.17
C ASP A 9 0.68 -5.95 3.65
N LEU A 10 1.79 -6.39 3.05
CA LEU A 10 1.97 -6.56 1.61
C LEU A 10 1.63 -7.99 1.16
N ASP A 11 2.48 -8.94 1.47
CA ASP A 11 2.39 -10.31 0.94
C ASP A 11 1.14 -11.02 1.43
N HIS A 12 0.39 -11.61 0.50
CA HIS A 12 -0.84 -12.36 0.78
C HIS A 12 -1.94 -11.56 1.51
N THR A 13 -1.77 -10.23 1.61
CA THR A 13 -2.75 -9.31 2.17
C THR A 13 -3.15 -8.27 1.14
N LEU A 14 -2.23 -7.37 0.78
CA LEU A 14 -2.46 -6.36 -0.26
C LEU A 14 -2.11 -6.90 -1.66
N VAL A 15 -1.07 -7.73 -1.74
CA VAL A 15 -0.54 -8.33 -2.97
C VAL A 15 -0.91 -9.81 -3.01
N GLY A 16 -1.32 -10.28 -4.19
CA GLY A 16 -1.69 -11.69 -4.44
C GLY A 16 -2.88 -11.82 -5.37
N ASP A 17 -3.79 -10.83 -5.37
CA ASP A 17 -4.89 -10.71 -6.32
C ASP A 17 -4.80 -9.37 -7.05
N ARG A 18 -4.43 -9.42 -8.33
CA ARG A 18 -4.24 -8.23 -9.17
C ARG A 18 -5.54 -7.45 -9.41
N GLN A 19 -6.67 -8.14 -9.52
CA GLN A 19 -7.95 -7.48 -9.80
C GLN A 19 -8.46 -6.77 -8.55
N ALA A 20 -8.37 -7.42 -7.38
CA ALA A 20 -8.71 -6.80 -6.11
C ALA A 20 -7.81 -5.60 -5.80
N LEU A 21 -6.49 -5.74 -6.04
CA LEU A 21 -5.52 -4.66 -5.86
C LEU A 21 -5.83 -3.46 -6.75
N ALA A 22 -6.15 -3.67 -8.03
CA ALA A 22 -6.50 -2.58 -8.94
C ALA A 22 -7.74 -1.80 -8.48
N HIS A 23 -8.79 -2.51 -8.05
CA HIS A 23 -10.00 -1.87 -7.51
C HIS A 23 -9.74 -1.10 -6.21
N LEU A 24 -8.94 -1.67 -5.32
CA LEU A 24 -8.56 -1.01 -4.08
C LEU A 24 -7.74 0.25 -4.37
N ASN A 25 -6.72 0.16 -5.23
CA ASN A 25 -5.90 1.30 -5.64
C ASN A 25 -6.75 2.44 -6.21
N GLN A 26 -7.75 2.14 -7.05
CA GLN A 26 -8.66 3.15 -7.58
C GLN A 26 -9.43 3.86 -6.45
N THR A 27 -9.93 3.11 -5.48
CA THR A 27 -10.65 3.65 -4.31
C THR A 27 -9.74 4.50 -3.42
N LEU A 28 -8.55 4.00 -3.10
CA LEU A 28 -7.56 4.71 -2.28
C LEU A 28 -7.07 5.99 -2.97
N GLN A 29 -6.98 5.99 -4.30
CA GLN A 29 -6.62 7.18 -5.07
C GLN A 29 -7.71 8.27 -4.94
N THR A 30 -8.99 7.92 -4.98
CA THR A 30 -10.10 8.87 -4.72
C THR A 30 -10.08 9.40 -3.29
N LEU A 31 -9.65 8.58 -2.34
CA LEU A 31 -9.57 8.95 -0.92
C LEU A 31 -8.22 9.54 -0.49
N ARG A 32 -7.28 9.78 -1.42
CA ARG A 32 -5.88 10.09 -1.10
C ARG A 32 -5.69 11.33 -0.22
N SER A 33 -6.59 12.31 -0.32
CA SER A 33 -6.59 13.51 0.53
C SER A 33 -7.05 13.27 1.97
N ARG A 34 -7.69 12.13 2.24
CA ARG A 34 -8.30 11.77 3.53
C ARG A 34 -7.56 10.65 4.28
N ILE A 35 -6.71 9.90 3.59
CA ILE A 35 -6.03 8.72 4.16
C ILE A 35 -4.50 8.88 4.18
N ASN A 36 -3.88 8.48 5.28
CA ASN A 36 -2.46 8.13 5.32
C ASN A 36 -2.31 6.63 5.12
N LEU A 37 -1.46 6.21 4.19
CA LEU A 37 -1.19 4.82 3.87
C LEU A 37 0.18 4.41 4.39
N VAL A 38 0.24 3.31 5.15
CA VAL A 38 1.48 2.74 5.65
C VAL A 38 1.51 1.26 5.31
N TYR A 39 2.61 0.82 4.71
CA TYR A 39 2.87 -0.60 4.49
C TYR A 39 3.69 -1.15 5.66
N ALA A 40 3.15 -2.16 6.34
CA ALA A 40 3.79 -2.83 7.47
C ALA A 40 4.10 -4.29 7.09
N THR A 41 5.35 -4.57 6.74
CA THR A 41 5.76 -5.84 6.13
C THR A 41 7.02 -6.38 6.78
N GLY A 42 7.20 -7.70 6.78
CA GLY A 42 8.46 -8.33 7.19
C GLY A 42 9.58 -8.25 6.15
N ARG A 43 9.32 -7.68 4.96
CA ARG A 43 10.35 -7.45 3.94
C ARG A 43 11.29 -6.34 4.38
N SER A 44 12.56 -6.41 3.95
CA SER A 44 13.44 -5.24 4.02
C SER A 44 12.87 -4.08 3.19
N LEU A 45 13.18 -2.84 3.57
CA LEU A 45 12.72 -1.65 2.83
C LEU A 45 13.04 -1.71 1.32
N ALA A 46 14.20 -2.23 0.94
CA ALA A 46 14.57 -2.40 -0.46
C ALA A 46 13.64 -3.39 -1.19
N GLY A 47 13.36 -4.55 -0.58
CA GLY A 47 12.46 -5.55 -1.15
C GLY A 47 11.00 -5.08 -1.21
N ALA A 48 10.57 -4.28 -0.25
CA ALA A 48 9.25 -3.67 -0.23
C ALA A 48 9.07 -2.63 -1.34
N ARG A 49 10.09 -1.79 -1.59
CA ARG A 49 10.09 -0.83 -2.71
C ARG A 49 10.18 -1.50 -4.07
N GLN A 50 10.93 -2.59 -4.19
CA GLN A 50 10.95 -3.36 -5.42
C GLN A 50 9.56 -3.91 -5.74
N LEU A 51 8.89 -4.54 -4.75
CA LEU A 51 7.53 -5.05 -4.93
C LEU A 51 6.54 -3.92 -5.28
N GLN A 52 6.66 -2.76 -4.65
CA GLN A 52 5.85 -1.58 -4.98
C GLN A 52 5.95 -1.21 -6.46
N GLN A 53 7.15 -1.25 -7.04
CA GLN A 53 7.35 -0.94 -8.46
C GLN A 53 6.81 -2.04 -9.37
N GLU A 54 7.00 -3.31 -9.00
CA GLU A 54 6.57 -4.47 -9.79
C GLU A 54 5.04 -4.60 -9.86
N ASP A 55 4.33 -4.39 -8.75
CA ASP A 55 2.87 -4.54 -8.68
C ASP A 55 2.10 -3.21 -8.77
N GLY A 56 2.80 -2.09 -8.95
CA GLY A 56 2.19 -0.77 -9.13
C GLY A 56 1.43 -0.30 -7.90
N LEU A 57 2.00 -0.50 -6.71
CA LEU A 57 1.39 -0.05 -5.45
C LEU A 57 1.49 1.47 -5.32
N LEU A 58 0.49 2.09 -4.68
CA LEU A 58 0.50 3.52 -4.41
C LEU A 58 1.67 3.90 -3.49
N GLU A 59 2.21 5.12 -3.65
CA GLU A 59 3.22 5.67 -2.76
C GLU A 59 2.63 5.84 -1.34
N PRO A 60 3.20 5.17 -0.32
CA PRO A 60 2.73 5.29 1.05
C PRO A 60 3.31 6.55 1.71
N GLU A 61 2.69 6.97 2.81
CA GLU A 61 3.27 7.96 3.73
C GLU A 61 4.34 7.39 4.65
N GLY A 62 4.44 6.05 4.77
CA GLY A 62 5.41 5.42 5.63
C GLY A 62 5.58 3.94 5.37
N TRP A 63 6.70 3.42 5.88
CA TRP A 63 7.08 2.02 5.82
C TRP A 63 7.38 1.55 7.25
N ALA A 64 6.83 0.40 7.63
CA ALA A 64 7.24 -0.34 8.82
C ALA A 64 7.80 -1.69 8.35
N THR A 65 9.13 -1.77 8.26
CA THR A 65 9.91 -2.91 7.76
C THR A 65 10.88 -3.43 8.78
#